data_AF-A0A6G4WFV9-F1
#
_entry.id   AF-A0A6G4WFV9-F1
#
_cell.length_a   1.000
_cell.length_b   1.000
_cell.length_c   1.000
_cell.angle_alpha   90.00
_cell.angle_beta   90.00
_cell.angle_gamma   90.00
#
_symmetry.space_group_name_H-M   'P 1'
#
loop_
_entity.id
_entity.type
_entity.pdbx_description
1 polymer ?
#
loop_
_entity_poly.entity_id
_entity_poly.type
_entity_poly.pdbx_seq_one_letter_code
_entity_poly.pdbx_strand_id
1 'polypeptide(L)'
;MKTNNIALDLKVARHKAGLRQLDCAHLLGVHKTRISNIENGRSAPTTLEVATLSLVYGKPMESLLAGLLDEVVDELIPRLRSIPTAPTSIAVTFNRTHTLSQLAIRLEALITTENGRA
;
A
#
# COMPACT_ATOMS: atom_id res chain seq x y z
N MET A 1 -15.01 -3.18 -10.11
CA MET A 1 -13.83 -3.00 -9.23
C MET A 1 -12.91 -2.00 -9.91
N LYS A 2 -12.67 -0.84 -9.30
CA LYS A 2 -11.57 0.02 -9.76
C LYS A 2 -10.30 -0.68 -9.32
N THR A 3 -9.47 -1.14 -10.24
CA THR A 3 -8.10 -1.53 -9.95
C THR A 3 -7.36 -0.23 -9.57
N ASN A 4 -7.44 0.16 -8.30
CA ASN A 4 -6.67 1.28 -7.77
C ASN A 4 -5.21 0.85 -7.81
N ASN A 5 -4.52 1.17 -8.90
CA ASN A 5 -3.13 0.79 -9.08
C ASN A 5 -2.25 1.89 -8.48
N ILE A 6 -1.25 1.51 -7.68
CA ILE A 6 -0.20 2.39 -7.13
C ILE A 6 0.36 3.39 -8.17
N ALA A 7 0.45 3.00 -9.44
CA ALA A 7 0.86 3.86 -10.55
C ALA A 7 -0.03 5.10 -10.70
N LEU A 8 -1.36 4.92 -10.59
CA LEU A 8 -2.33 5.99 -10.68
C LEU A 8 -2.26 6.91 -9.45
N ASP A 9 -2.15 6.33 -8.25
CA ASP A 9 -2.06 7.10 -7.00
C ASP A 9 -0.85 8.03 -7.00
N LEU A 10 0.32 7.50 -7.39
CA LEU A 10 1.56 8.28 -7.52
C LEU A 10 1.45 9.37 -8.59
N LYS A 11 0.84 9.06 -9.74
CA LYS A 11 0.62 10.03 -10.81
C LYS A 11 -0.30 11.16 -10.35
N VAL A 12 -1.41 10.83 -9.69
CA VAL A 12 -2.36 11.81 -9.14
C VAL A 12 -1.69 12.67 -8.08
N ALA A 13 -0.92 12.08 -7.17
CA ALA A 13 -0.17 12.81 -6.15
C ALA A 13 0.83 13.80 -6.79
N ARG A 14 1.57 13.37 -7.82
CA ARG A 14 2.47 14.25 -8.57
C ARG A 14 1.74 15.44 -9.19
N HIS A 15 0.62 15.18 -9.86
CA HIS A 15 -0.17 16.24 -10.47
C HIS A 15 -0.73 17.23 -9.43
N LYS A 16 -1.19 16.74 -8.28
CA LYS A 16 -1.64 17.59 -7.17
C LYS A 16 -0.51 18.43 -6.56
N ALA A 17 0.72 17.91 -6.57
CA ALA A 17 1.90 18.65 -6.15
C ALA A 17 2.42 19.65 -7.20
N GLY A 18 1.82 19.68 -8.42
CA GLY A 18 2.24 20.59 -9.49
C GLY A 18 3.58 20.22 -10.15
N LEU A 19 4.08 19.00 -9.94
CA LEU A 19 5.40 18.57 -10.41
C LEU A 19 5.35 17.88 -11.77
N ARG A 20 6.40 18.06 -12.56
CA ARG A 20 6.66 17.30 -13.78
C ARG A 20 7.35 15.99 -13.42
N GLN A 21 7.26 14.99 -14.29
CA GLN A 21 8.01 13.75 -14.14
C GLN A 21 9.53 13.98 -14.05
N LEU A 22 10.03 15.01 -14.75
CA LEU A 22 11.46 15.36 -14.72
C LEU A 22 11.89 15.90 -13.35
N ASP A 23 11.03 16.67 -12.67
CA ASP A 23 11.30 17.21 -11.34
C ASP A 23 11.42 16.06 -10.34
N CYS A 24 10.47 15.12 -10.37
CA CYS A 24 10.51 13.92 -9.53
C CYS A 24 11.74 13.05 -9.81
N ALA A 25 12.10 12.89 -11.09
CA ALA A 25 13.28 12.13 -11.48
C ALA A 25 14.56 12.75 -10.92
N HIS A 26 14.69 14.07 -11.01
CA HIS A 26 15.81 14.81 -10.44
C HIS A 26 15.89 14.63 -8.91
N LEU A 27 14.77 14.82 -8.20
CA LEU A 27 14.71 14.69 -6.74
C LEU A 27 14.97 13.26 -6.24
N LEU A 28 14.65 12.25 -7.06
CA LEU A 28 14.94 10.84 -6.78
C LEU A 28 16.34 10.41 -7.21
N GLY A 29 17.08 11.24 -7.94
CA GLY A 29 18.38 10.86 -8.51
C GLY A 29 18.28 9.76 -9.57
N VAL A 30 17.17 9.70 -10.33
CA VAL A 30 16.91 8.68 -11.36
C VAL A 30 16.66 9.31 -12.72
N HIS A 31 16.69 8.49 -13.78
CA HIS A 31 16.30 8.95 -15.11
C HIS A 31 14.77 9.11 -15.22
N LYS A 32 14.28 10.10 -15.99
CA LYS A 32 12.84 10.36 -16.20
C LYS A 32 12.05 9.11 -16.64
N THR A 33 12.68 8.21 -17.41
CA THR A 33 12.06 6.94 -17.84
C THR A 33 11.65 6.06 -16.66
N ARG A 34 12.35 6.12 -15.53
CA ARG A 34 11.97 5.40 -14.30
C ARG A 34 10.61 5.87 -13.78
N ILE A 35 10.41 7.19 -13.68
CA ILE A 35 9.11 7.78 -13.27
C ILE A 35 8.01 7.42 -14.26
N SER A 36 8.31 7.48 -15.56
CA SER A 36 7.36 7.09 -16.60
C SER A 36 6.97 5.61 -16.50
N ASN A 37 7.90 4.71 -16.24
CA ASN A 37 7.60 3.28 -16.09
C ASN A 37 6.75 3.01 -14.84
N ILE A 38 7.02 3.71 -13.73
CA ILE A 38 6.21 3.65 -12.52
C ILE A 38 4.77 4.11 -12.79
N GLU A 39 4.60 5.31 -13.35
CA GLU A 39 3.27 5.91 -13.57
C GLU A 39 2.43 5.21 -14.65
N ASN A 40 3.05 4.36 -15.47
CA ASN A 40 2.35 3.52 -16.45
C ASN A 40 2.18 2.07 -15.97
N GLY A 41 2.53 1.76 -14.71
CA GLY A 41 2.41 0.41 -14.15
C GLY A 41 3.35 -0.63 -14.79
N ARG A 42 4.37 -0.19 -15.54
CA ARG A 42 5.37 -1.09 -16.17
C ARG A 42 6.42 -1.57 -15.17
N SER A 43 6.55 -0.89 -14.04
CA SER A 43 7.47 -1.27 -12.97
C SER A 43 6.96 -0.77 -11.63
N ALA A 44 7.06 -1.58 -10.59
CA ALA A 44 6.77 -1.13 -9.23
C ALA A 44 7.86 -0.14 -8.73
N PRO A 45 7.47 0.86 -7.93
CA PRO A 45 8.43 1.66 -7.18
C PRO A 45 9.05 0.83 -6.04
N THR A 46 10.27 1.15 -5.68
CA THR A 46 10.95 0.62 -4.49
C THR A 46 10.44 1.33 -3.23
N THR A 47 10.65 0.74 -2.05
CA THR A 47 10.31 1.38 -0.78
C THR A 47 11.02 2.72 -0.60
N LEU A 48 12.27 2.84 -1.05
CA LEU A 48 13.02 4.09 -0.99
C LEU A 48 12.39 5.17 -1.87
N GLU A 49 12.01 4.82 -3.11
CA GLU A 49 11.32 5.76 -4.01
C GLU A 49 9.98 6.21 -3.42
N VAL A 50 9.20 5.30 -2.82
CA VAL A 50 7.93 5.67 -2.17
C VAL A 50 8.16 6.60 -0.98
N ALA A 51 9.14 6.31 -0.13
CA ALA A 51 9.47 7.17 1.02
C ALA A 51 9.96 8.56 0.58
N THR A 52 10.79 8.64 -0.46
CA THR A 52 11.20 9.95 -0.99
C THR A 52 10.01 10.69 -1.60
N LEU A 53 9.16 10.02 -2.38
CA LEU A 53 7.99 10.64 -2.99
C LEU A 53 6.95 11.08 -1.94
N SER A 54 6.85 10.39 -0.80
CA SER A 54 5.99 10.81 0.30
C SER A 54 6.41 12.18 0.86
N LEU A 55 7.73 12.40 0.98
CA LEU A 55 8.30 13.69 1.36
C LEU A 55 8.11 14.75 0.27
N VAL A 56 8.42 14.41 -0.99
CA VAL A 56 8.30 15.34 -2.14
C VAL A 56 6.86 15.80 -2.35
N TYR A 57 5.88 14.92 -2.17
CA TYR A 57 4.47 15.23 -2.34
C TYR A 57 3.80 15.76 -1.06
N GLY A 58 4.50 15.77 0.08
CA GLY A 58 3.93 16.16 1.37
C GLY A 58 2.76 15.27 1.79
N LYS A 59 2.86 13.97 1.56
CA LYS A 59 1.81 12.98 1.84
C LYS A 59 2.33 11.82 2.68
N PRO A 60 1.50 11.23 3.56
CA PRO A 60 1.84 9.96 4.20
C PRO A 60 1.97 8.86 3.14
N MET A 61 2.88 7.90 3.37
CA MET A 61 3.15 6.80 2.43
C MET A 61 1.89 5.98 2.16
N GLU A 62 1.09 5.75 3.20
CA GLU A 62 -0.18 5.02 3.14
C GLU A 62 -1.16 5.65 2.15
N SER A 63 -1.15 6.99 2.03
CA SER A 63 -1.98 7.67 1.03
C SER A 63 -1.48 7.50 -0.40
N LEU A 64 -0.19 7.21 -0.60
CA LEU A 64 0.39 6.93 -1.91
C LEU A 64 0.27 5.46 -2.33
N LEU A 65 0.03 4.59 -1.34
CA LEU A 65 -0.09 3.14 -1.49
C LEU A 65 -1.53 2.65 -1.29
N ALA A 66 -2.52 3.55 -1.22
CA ALA A 66 -3.89 3.20 -0.88
C ALA A 66 -4.41 2.05 -1.76
N GLY A 67 -4.29 2.16 -3.08
CA GLY A 67 -4.73 1.09 -3.97
C GLY A 67 -3.99 -0.25 -3.79
N LEU A 68 -2.69 -0.20 -3.47
CA LEU A 68 -1.94 -1.42 -3.12
C LEU A 68 -2.41 -2.02 -1.80
N LEU A 69 -2.76 -1.18 -0.81
CA LEU A 69 -3.27 -1.65 0.48
C LEU A 69 -4.64 -2.31 0.31
N ASP A 70 -5.51 -1.77 -0.53
CA ASP A 70 -6.81 -2.38 -0.88
C ASP A 70 -6.57 -3.81 -1.44
N GLU A 71 -5.66 -3.96 -2.42
CA GLU A 71 -5.29 -5.27 -2.99
C GLU A 71 -4.72 -6.24 -1.95
N VAL A 72 -3.86 -5.74 -1.05
CA VAL A 72 -3.28 -6.55 0.04
C VAL A 72 -4.35 -7.00 1.04
N VAL A 73 -5.32 -6.14 1.37
CA VAL A 73 -6.43 -6.49 2.26
C VAL A 73 -7.27 -7.61 1.64
N ASP A 74 -7.64 -7.48 0.36
CA ASP A 74 -8.38 -8.49 -0.39
C ASP A 74 -7.67 -9.86 -0.40
N GLU A 75 -6.34 -9.86 -0.51
CA GLU A 75 -5.54 -11.10 -0.45
C GLU A 75 -5.34 -11.65 0.97
N LEU A 76 -5.22 -10.80 1.99
CA LEU A 76 -4.91 -11.23 3.34
C LEU A 76 -6.11 -11.88 4.05
N ILE A 77 -7.33 -11.44 3.76
CA ILE A 77 -8.55 -12.00 4.36
C ILE A 77 -8.68 -13.52 4.13
N PRO A 78 -8.63 -14.05 2.90
CA PRO A 78 -8.72 -15.49 2.69
C PRO A 78 -7.52 -16.25 3.31
N ARG A 79 -6.32 -15.66 3.28
CA ARG A 79 -5.12 -16.26 3.91
C ARG A 79 -5.23 -16.35 5.43
N LEU A 80 -5.82 -15.33 6.07
CA LEU A 80 -6.07 -15.34 7.50
C LEU A 80 -7.06 -16.45 7.89
N ARG A 81 -8.07 -16.70 7.06
CA ARG A 81 -9.05 -17.78 7.26
C ARG A 81 -8.45 -19.18 7.11
N SER A 82 -7.45 -19.33 6.25
CA SER A 82 -6.78 -20.62 5.98
C SER A 82 -5.51 -20.84 6.80
N ILE A 83 -5.26 -20.02 7.83
CA ILE A 83 -4.01 -20.12 8.59
C ILE A 83 -3.95 -21.47 9.36
N PRO A 84 -2.83 -22.22 9.32
CA PRO A 84 -2.72 -23.49 10.03
C PRO A 84 -2.94 -23.34 11.54
N THR A 85 -3.39 -24.39 12.22
CA THR A 85 -3.49 -24.39 13.68
C THR A 85 -2.11 -24.37 14.33
N ALA A 86 -2.01 -23.74 15.50
CA ALA A 86 -0.74 -23.68 16.24
C ALA A 86 -0.46 -25.01 16.96
N PRO A 87 0.81 -25.39 17.16
CA PRO A 87 1.17 -26.50 18.03
C PRO A 87 0.75 -26.21 19.48
N THR A 88 0.50 -27.28 20.26
CA THR A 88 -0.17 -27.30 21.58
C THR A 88 0.52 -26.53 22.72
N SER A 89 1.63 -25.84 22.47
CA SER A 89 2.28 -24.99 23.49
C SER A 89 1.41 -23.77 23.82
N ILE A 90 0.92 -23.72 25.05
CA ILE A 90 -0.01 -22.70 25.56
C ILE A 90 0.60 -21.28 25.45
N ALA A 91 1.88 -21.11 25.81
CA ALA A 91 2.55 -19.81 25.80
C ALA A 91 2.71 -19.23 24.38
N VAL A 92 2.98 -20.06 23.38
CA VAL A 92 3.09 -19.64 21.98
C VAL A 92 1.71 -19.34 21.38
N THR A 93 0.69 -20.07 21.83
CA THR A 93 -0.68 -19.96 21.33
C THR A 93 -1.36 -18.67 21.78
N PHE A 94 -1.11 -18.18 23.00
CA PHE A 94 -1.76 -16.96 23.51
C PHE A 94 -1.45 -15.72 22.67
N ASN A 95 -0.16 -15.39 22.49
CA ASN A 95 0.25 -14.22 21.70
C ASN A 95 -0.20 -14.34 20.25
N ARG A 96 -0.07 -15.55 19.67
CA ARG A 96 -0.51 -15.82 18.30
C ARG A 96 -2.00 -15.56 18.12
N THR A 97 -2.84 -16.14 18.98
CA THR A 97 -4.29 -15.96 18.91
C THR A 97 -4.64 -14.48 19.05
N HIS A 98 -4.05 -13.77 20.03
CA HIS A 98 -4.29 -12.34 20.19
C HIS A 98 -3.91 -11.54 18.94
N THR A 99 -2.71 -11.76 18.38
CA THR A 99 -2.26 -11.05 17.16
C THR A 99 -3.17 -11.32 15.96
N LEU A 100 -3.62 -12.57 15.76
CA LEU A 100 -4.51 -12.92 14.65
C LEU A 100 -5.91 -12.33 14.83
N SER A 101 -6.45 -12.33 16.06
CA SER A 101 -7.73 -11.67 16.37
C SER A 101 -7.65 -10.15 16.13
N GLN A 102 -6.56 -9.50 16.58
CA GLN A 102 -6.35 -8.07 16.32
C GLN A 102 -6.13 -7.76 14.84
N LEU A 103 -5.55 -8.68 14.07
CA LEU A 103 -5.46 -8.54 12.62
C LEU A 103 -6.84 -8.61 11.96
N ALA A 104 -7.69 -9.58 12.35
CA ALA A 104 -9.04 -9.70 11.81
C ALA A 104 -9.85 -8.40 12.01
N ILE A 105 -9.84 -7.85 13.23
CA ILE A 105 -10.52 -6.58 13.57
C ILE A 105 -10.02 -5.44 12.68
N ARG A 106 -8.69 -5.31 12.50
CA ARG A 106 -8.10 -4.26 11.66
C ARG A 106 -8.50 -4.39 10.19
N LEU A 107 -8.51 -5.60 9.65
CA LEU A 107 -8.91 -5.84 8.26
C LEU A 107 -10.40 -5.55 8.04
N GLU A 108 -11.28 -5.95 8.96
CA GLU A 108 -12.72 -5.64 8.90
C GLU A 108 -13.01 -4.13 8.95
N ALA A 109 -12.26 -3.39 9.77
CA ALA A 109 -12.38 -1.94 9.84
C ALA A 109 -12.01 -1.24 8.52
N LEU A 110 -11.00 -1.73 7.81
CA LEU A 110 -10.56 -1.18 6.52
C LEU A 110 -11.64 -1.38 5.43
N ILE A 111 -12.21 -2.59 5.33
CA ILE A 111 -13.32 -2.89 4.41
C ILE A 111 -14.55 -2.00 4.67
N THR A 112 -14.88 -1.79 5.95
CA THR A 112 -16.07 -1.01 6.34
C THR A 112 -15.90 0.47 6.00
N THR A 113 -14.67 1.00 6.16
CA THR A 113 -14.33 2.39 5.84
C THR A 113 -14.36 2.66 4.34
N GLU A 114 -14.01 1.68 3.51
CA GLU A 114 -14.14 1.76 2.05
C GLU A 114 -15.60 1.77 1.58
N ASN A 115 -16.44 0.90 2.13
CA ASN A 115 -17.87 0.80 1.75
C ASN A 115 -18.71 2.02 2.17
N GLY A 116 -18.25 2.80 3.16
CA GLY A 116 -18.91 4.02 3.63
C GLY A 116 -18.53 5.32 2.88
N ARG A 117 -17.65 5.23 1.87
CA ARG A 117 -17.22 6.38 1.04
C ARG A 117 -17.93 6.48 -0.33
N ALA A 118 -19.04 5.77 -0.50
CA ALA A 118 -19.88 5.82 -1.70
C ALA A 118 -20.74 7.09 -1.76
#